data_AF-A0A161XVS5-F1
#
_entry.id   AF-A0A161XVS5-F1
#
_cell.length_a   1.000
_cell.length_b   1.000
_cell.length_c   1.000
_cell.angle_alpha   90.00
_cell.angle_beta   90.00
_cell.angle_gamma   90.00
#
_symmetry.space_group_name_H-M   'P 1'
#
loop_
_entity.id
_entity.type
_entity.pdbx_description
1 polymer ?
#
loop_
_entity_poly.entity_id
_entity_poly.type
_entity_poly.pdbx_seq_one_letter_code
_entity_poly.pdbx_strand_id
1 'polypeptide(L)'
;MKNLSKKALYAAVICGLYNQASAIQTIDENQYQQLMPTYQGAVDYRILLADKVTVNYHCEIIETPDGGYDIDREGCNKPGQFYHINWQEEFPSEVNLSVIGTPSSNTIVEHKLWAIAFAHASASSRIQMQYGLRKGANGTFDLTKPFATGERFGDYFERQMNPNYFVSKGLQESSLGKDLPAGVDEDDGVLQIEYPGSAWAELQGVVGGGFPLPFKNLDPRTVLSSHTGPARNILGSSLSSGFYNGSALAIVSGSLPWNQGSDLSQDSMHLFLQQSKDPDALSMLMSFMYNRGPYAAKDQLLRSQEIFDHCVSITEDLEDDWTCFQKQNDFGARYIRQIPDVTNTLTLAAIQGSTYDSQLSWDDIANYLSLLQNYGFYSKVVIDKAKSASKAVFDNLKSNGTISYQTQFGHVLEQIMVNLPIYELGEGGPYDEQGKKQFYLYNYTDKTALVVANNEAAQADVNEFVLSQNRIAVDINGQFVQLKSSDGAYDCTNEANNALAALKATIDETYVSLSAQLKLTLSENTCSFEHGPHTPPPPVQDGYWDPSKLYNQPGQIVIDALDCHEYKNEWYIVGGNAPSKVFSQDPWGVWRRISERPNSACLSDKNPS
;
A
#
# COMPACT_ATOMS: atom_id res chain seq x y z
N MET A 1 -32.10 37.73 34.25
CA MET A 1 -32.26 36.75 33.15
C MET A 1 -32.15 37.50 31.83
N LYS A 2 -30.97 37.53 31.20
CA LYS A 2 -30.77 38.20 29.91
C LYS A 2 -31.03 37.19 28.79
N ASN A 3 -31.96 37.53 27.91
CA ASN A 3 -32.34 36.75 26.73
C ASN A 3 -31.13 36.56 25.81
N LEU A 4 -30.58 35.35 25.81
CA LEU A 4 -29.70 34.89 24.74
C LEU A 4 -30.54 34.80 23.45
N SER A 5 -30.15 35.60 22.47
CA SER A 5 -30.73 35.63 21.12
C SER A 5 -30.76 34.22 20.53
N LYS A 6 -31.89 33.80 19.97
CA LYS A 6 -32.02 32.52 19.23
C LYS A 6 -30.94 32.36 18.16
N LYS A 7 -30.37 33.45 17.61
CA LYS A 7 -29.25 33.39 16.66
C LYS A 7 -27.94 32.88 17.28
N ALA A 8 -27.70 33.10 18.57
CA ALA A 8 -26.53 32.58 19.26
C ALA A 8 -26.65 31.06 19.54
N LEU A 9 -27.88 30.56 19.79
CA LEU A 9 -28.13 29.13 19.87
C LEU A 9 -28.03 28.44 18.50
N TYR A 10 -28.48 29.08 17.41
CA TYR A 10 -28.32 28.54 16.06
C TYR A 10 -26.85 28.53 15.58
N ALA A 11 -26.04 29.53 15.98
CA ALA A 11 -24.60 29.52 15.70
C ALA A 11 -23.86 28.42 16.48
N ALA A 12 -24.24 28.15 17.74
CA ALA A 12 -23.65 27.07 18.52
C ALA A 12 -24.04 25.67 18.02
N VAL A 13 -25.24 25.51 17.42
CA VAL A 13 -25.67 24.24 16.79
C VAL A 13 -25.04 24.03 15.40
N ILE A 14 -24.71 25.10 14.68
CA ILE A 14 -24.03 25.01 13.37
C ILE A 14 -22.51 24.89 13.52
N CYS A 15 -21.90 25.48 14.56
CA CYS A 15 -20.48 25.30 14.87
C CYS A 15 -20.16 24.07 15.74
N GLY A 16 -21.19 23.42 16.32
CA GLY A 16 -21.06 22.19 17.12
C GLY A 16 -21.20 20.88 16.33
N LEU A 17 -21.28 20.95 14.99
CA LEU A 17 -21.31 19.78 14.09
C LEU A 17 -20.00 19.56 13.34
N TYR A 18 -18.92 20.25 13.71
CA TYR A 18 -17.58 19.77 13.42
C TYR A 18 -17.23 18.65 14.40
N ASN A 19 -17.88 17.49 14.21
CA ASN A 19 -17.11 16.26 14.34
C ASN A 19 -15.94 16.40 13.37
N GLN A 20 -14.75 15.96 13.76
CA GLN A 20 -13.76 15.58 12.75
C GLN A 20 -14.43 14.48 11.92
N ALA A 21 -15.08 14.87 10.83
CA ALA A 21 -15.59 13.95 9.85
C ALA A 21 -14.35 13.32 9.24
N SER A 22 -14.00 12.13 9.73
CA SER A 22 -13.31 11.12 8.93
C SER A 22 -13.97 11.14 7.56
N ALA A 23 -13.30 11.74 6.58
CA ALA A 23 -13.81 11.89 5.23
C ALA A 23 -13.64 10.53 4.54
N ILE A 24 -14.47 9.58 4.96
CA ILE A 24 -14.56 8.27 4.32
C ILE A 24 -14.93 8.50 2.85
N GLN A 25 -14.01 8.19 1.94
CA GLN A 25 -14.27 8.29 0.52
C GLN A 25 -15.11 7.10 0.04
N THR A 26 -15.89 7.33 -1.01
CA THR A 26 -16.61 6.27 -1.75
C THR A 26 -16.43 6.53 -3.23
N ILE A 27 -16.39 5.47 -4.04
CA ILE A 27 -16.48 5.57 -5.49
C ILE A 27 -17.90 5.31 -5.96
N ASP A 28 -18.26 5.90 -7.10
CA ASP A 28 -19.46 5.53 -7.84
C ASP A 28 -19.21 4.38 -8.82
N GLU A 29 -20.28 3.93 -9.50
CA GLU A 29 -20.21 2.86 -10.49
C GLU A 29 -19.33 3.22 -11.69
N ASN A 30 -19.33 4.48 -12.13
CA ASN A 30 -18.51 4.90 -13.28
C ASN A 30 -17.02 4.83 -12.94
N GLN A 31 -16.65 5.29 -11.74
CA GLN A 31 -15.28 5.20 -11.23
C GLN A 31 -14.86 3.74 -11.09
N TYR A 32 -15.73 2.87 -10.55
CA TYR A 32 -15.43 1.43 -10.46
C TYR A 32 -15.25 0.79 -11.85
N GLN A 33 -16.13 1.09 -12.80
CA GLN A 33 -16.07 0.54 -14.16
C GLN A 33 -14.83 0.97 -14.94
N GLN A 34 -14.23 2.13 -14.63
CA GLN A 34 -12.93 2.52 -15.18
C GLN A 34 -11.78 1.63 -14.70
N LEU A 35 -11.94 0.94 -13.57
CA LEU A 35 -10.96 0.00 -13.03
C LEU A 35 -11.14 -1.43 -13.55
N MET A 36 -12.23 -1.70 -14.27
CA MET A 36 -12.60 -3.04 -14.71
C MET A 36 -11.99 -3.36 -16.09
N PRO A 37 -11.63 -4.64 -16.34
CA PRO A 37 -11.22 -5.09 -17.66
C PRO A 37 -12.35 -4.93 -18.68
N THR A 38 -11.99 -4.97 -19.95
CA THR A 38 -12.95 -4.90 -21.05
C THR A 38 -12.90 -6.14 -21.93
N TYR A 39 -14.07 -6.62 -22.34
CA TYR A 39 -14.22 -7.69 -23.31
C TYR A 39 -15.14 -7.24 -24.43
N GLN A 40 -14.63 -7.27 -25.67
CA GLN A 40 -15.37 -6.82 -26.86
C GLN A 40 -15.91 -5.37 -26.75
N GLY A 41 -15.19 -4.49 -26.04
CA GLY A 41 -15.52 -3.08 -25.90
C GLY A 41 -16.54 -2.75 -24.79
N ALA A 42 -16.98 -3.74 -24.01
CA ALA A 42 -17.81 -3.57 -22.82
C ALA A 42 -17.04 -3.97 -21.55
N VAL A 43 -17.51 -3.50 -20.39
CA VAL A 43 -16.98 -3.95 -19.08
C VAL A 43 -17.13 -5.46 -18.96
N ASP A 44 -16.03 -6.15 -18.64
CA ASP A 44 -16.03 -7.59 -18.42
C ASP A 44 -16.28 -7.90 -16.95
N TYR A 45 -17.48 -8.41 -16.65
CA TYR A 45 -17.88 -8.82 -15.30
C TYR A 45 -17.57 -10.30 -15.01
N ARG A 46 -16.93 -11.02 -15.94
CA ARG A 46 -16.54 -12.41 -15.69
C ARG A 46 -15.43 -12.46 -14.66
N ILE A 47 -15.51 -13.42 -13.76
CA ILE A 47 -14.45 -13.69 -12.77
C ILE A 47 -13.79 -15.01 -13.14
N LEU A 48 -12.54 -14.94 -13.61
CA LEU A 48 -11.79 -16.09 -14.09
C LEU A 48 -10.88 -16.65 -12.98
N LEU A 49 -11.45 -17.49 -12.12
CA LEU A 49 -10.69 -18.30 -11.18
C LEU A 49 -10.42 -19.67 -11.83
N ALA A 50 -9.19 -20.17 -11.74
CA ALA A 50 -8.83 -21.46 -12.32
C ALA A 50 -9.34 -22.64 -11.47
N ASP A 51 -9.69 -23.76 -12.11
CA ASP A 51 -10.14 -25.00 -11.48
C ASP A 51 -9.72 -26.21 -12.31
N LYS A 52 -9.54 -27.37 -11.67
CA LYS A 52 -9.14 -28.63 -12.29
C LYS A 52 -7.87 -28.51 -13.13
N VAL A 53 -6.88 -27.81 -12.58
CA VAL A 53 -5.60 -27.53 -13.22
C VAL A 53 -4.47 -27.92 -12.27
N THR A 54 -3.42 -28.50 -12.83
CA THR A 54 -2.17 -28.74 -12.10
C THR A 54 -1.20 -27.62 -12.43
N VAL A 55 -0.63 -27.01 -11.40
CA VAL A 55 0.42 -26.00 -11.53
C VAL A 55 1.67 -26.42 -10.80
N ASN A 56 2.80 -25.99 -11.35
CA ASN A 56 4.09 -26.12 -10.73
C ASN A 56 4.33 -24.92 -9.83
N TYR A 57 4.73 -25.14 -8.58
CA TYR A 57 5.00 -24.10 -7.58
C TYR A 57 6.19 -24.55 -6.73
N HIS A 58 6.87 -23.64 -6.02
CA HIS A 58 8.12 -23.97 -5.31
C HIS A 58 9.19 -24.67 -6.17
N CYS A 59 9.21 -24.36 -7.47
CA CYS A 59 10.25 -24.86 -8.36
C CYS A 59 11.61 -24.31 -7.92
N GLU A 60 12.68 -25.01 -8.29
CA GLU A 60 14.02 -24.48 -8.09
C GLU A 60 14.32 -23.41 -9.16
N ILE A 61 15.26 -22.52 -8.86
CA ILE A 61 15.76 -21.52 -9.81
C ILE A 61 17.13 -21.99 -10.30
N ILE A 62 17.32 -21.99 -11.61
CA ILE A 62 18.56 -22.40 -12.28
C ILE A 62 19.18 -21.22 -13.00
N GLU A 63 20.51 -21.19 -13.04
CA GLU A 63 21.26 -20.21 -13.83
C GLU A 63 21.18 -20.57 -15.31
N THR A 64 20.79 -19.62 -16.15
CA THR A 64 20.73 -19.80 -17.61
C THR A 64 22.11 -19.62 -18.25
N PRO A 65 22.37 -20.12 -19.47
CA PRO A 65 23.69 -20.07 -20.10
C PRO A 65 24.28 -18.66 -20.31
N ASP A 66 23.44 -17.63 -20.29
CA ASP A 66 23.80 -16.21 -20.40
C ASP A 66 23.96 -15.51 -19.03
N GLY A 67 23.88 -16.25 -17.92
CA GLY A 67 24.01 -15.72 -16.55
C GLY A 67 22.73 -15.09 -16.00
N GLY A 68 21.58 -15.40 -16.61
CA GLY A 68 20.22 -15.19 -16.11
C GLY A 68 19.80 -16.21 -15.06
N TYR A 69 18.59 -16.06 -14.53
CA TYR A 69 17.98 -17.04 -13.63
C TYR A 69 16.55 -17.34 -14.07
N ASP A 70 16.26 -18.60 -14.33
CA ASP A 70 14.91 -19.03 -14.72
C ASP A 70 14.41 -20.13 -13.77
N ILE A 71 13.09 -20.31 -13.77
CA ILE A 71 12.41 -21.41 -13.12
C ILE A 71 12.83 -22.72 -13.80
N ASP A 72 13.32 -23.69 -13.02
CA ASP A 72 13.63 -25.04 -13.49
C ASP A 72 12.35 -25.84 -13.76
N ARG A 73 11.64 -25.48 -14.84
CA ARG A 73 10.36 -26.10 -15.20
C ARG A 73 10.52 -27.58 -15.54
N GLU A 74 11.65 -27.98 -16.14
CA GLU A 74 11.93 -29.38 -16.46
C GLU A 74 12.18 -30.23 -15.20
N GLY A 75 12.92 -29.67 -14.22
CA GLY A 75 13.20 -30.32 -12.94
C GLY A 75 12.09 -30.18 -11.89
N CYS A 76 11.07 -29.35 -12.13
CA CYS A 76 9.96 -29.12 -11.21
C CYS A 76 8.92 -30.26 -11.24
N ASN A 77 9.33 -31.42 -10.73
CA ASN A 77 8.56 -32.67 -10.78
C ASN A 77 8.61 -33.48 -9.48
N LYS A 78 9.11 -32.89 -8.39
CA LYS A 78 9.20 -33.56 -7.07
C LYS A 78 7.92 -33.34 -6.26
N PRO A 79 7.53 -34.28 -5.37
CA PRO A 79 6.44 -34.05 -4.43
C PRO A 79 6.63 -32.73 -3.66
N GLY A 80 5.58 -31.92 -3.56
CA GLY A 80 5.64 -30.58 -2.98
C GLY A 80 5.98 -29.47 -3.99
N GLN A 81 6.19 -29.79 -5.27
CA GLN A 81 6.44 -28.80 -6.33
C GLN A 81 5.31 -28.70 -7.36
N PHE A 82 4.23 -29.46 -7.17
CA PHE A 82 3.04 -29.41 -8.02
C PHE A 82 1.77 -29.51 -7.18
N TYR A 83 0.76 -28.74 -7.54
CA TYR A 83 -0.52 -28.71 -6.85
C TYR A 83 -1.64 -28.87 -7.87
N HIS A 84 -2.53 -29.83 -7.63
CA HIS A 84 -3.75 -29.97 -8.41
C HIS A 84 -4.89 -29.24 -7.73
N ILE A 85 -5.32 -28.14 -8.34
CA ILE A 85 -6.44 -27.33 -7.85
C ILE A 85 -7.74 -27.98 -8.33
N ASN A 86 -8.58 -28.40 -7.40
CA ASN A 86 -9.97 -28.78 -7.64
C ASN A 86 -10.83 -28.33 -6.47
N TRP A 87 -11.34 -27.09 -6.52
CA TRP A 87 -11.95 -26.43 -5.38
C TRP A 87 -13.12 -27.22 -4.78
N GLN A 88 -13.96 -27.79 -5.64
CA GLN A 88 -15.16 -28.53 -5.22
C GLN A 88 -14.81 -29.89 -4.61
N GLU A 89 -13.73 -30.54 -5.06
CA GLU A 89 -13.27 -31.81 -4.49
C GLU A 89 -12.50 -31.60 -3.19
N GLU A 90 -11.68 -30.55 -3.12
CA GLU A 90 -10.80 -30.28 -1.98
C GLU A 90 -11.55 -29.66 -0.80
N PHE A 91 -12.51 -28.77 -1.07
CA PHE A 91 -13.22 -28.02 -0.03
C PHE A 91 -14.77 -28.09 -0.16
N PRO A 92 -15.36 -29.30 -0.19
CA PRO A 92 -16.80 -29.50 -0.40
C PRO A 92 -17.68 -29.20 0.82
N SER A 93 -17.09 -29.04 2.00
CA SER A 93 -17.82 -29.02 3.27
C SER A 93 -18.38 -27.64 3.59
N GLU A 94 -19.50 -27.60 4.30
CA GLU A 94 -19.95 -26.36 4.96
C GLU A 94 -19.07 -26.05 6.16
N VAL A 95 -18.69 -24.77 6.28
CA VAL A 95 -17.95 -24.25 7.43
C VAL A 95 -18.81 -23.27 8.21
N ASN A 96 -18.67 -23.32 9.55
CA ASN A 96 -19.33 -22.39 10.44
C ASN A 96 -18.60 -21.04 10.44
N LEU A 97 -19.35 -19.94 10.34
CA LEU A 97 -18.81 -18.58 10.22
C LEU A 97 -18.59 -17.87 11.57
N SER A 98 -18.33 -18.62 12.64
CA SER A 98 -17.91 -18.04 13.93
C SER A 98 -16.45 -17.64 13.85
N VAL A 99 -16.15 -16.45 14.38
CA VAL A 99 -14.78 -16.00 14.61
C VAL A 99 -14.54 -15.90 16.11
N ILE A 100 -13.28 -15.79 16.54
CA ILE A 100 -12.94 -15.68 17.96
C ILE A 100 -13.74 -14.53 18.59
N GLY A 101 -14.41 -14.82 19.71
CA GLY A 101 -15.24 -13.83 20.43
C GLY A 101 -16.59 -13.48 19.77
N THR A 102 -16.85 -13.90 18.53
CA THR A 102 -18.10 -13.59 17.81
C THR A 102 -18.73 -14.86 17.22
N PRO A 103 -19.60 -15.55 17.99
CA PRO A 103 -20.27 -16.76 17.51
C PRO A 103 -21.29 -16.45 16.42
N SER A 104 -21.46 -17.38 15.49
CA SER A 104 -22.39 -17.29 14.37
C SER A 104 -23.06 -18.63 14.11
N SER A 105 -24.34 -18.61 13.76
CA SER A 105 -25.06 -19.79 13.25
C SER A 105 -24.99 -19.93 11.73
N ASN A 106 -24.42 -18.93 11.03
CA ASN A 106 -24.36 -18.94 9.57
C ASN A 106 -23.28 -19.92 9.09
N THR A 107 -23.54 -20.52 7.94
CA THR A 107 -22.60 -21.40 7.24
C THR A 107 -22.43 -20.97 5.79
N ILE A 108 -21.36 -21.45 5.17
CA ILE A 108 -21.12 -21.37 3.73
C ILE A 108 -20.30 -22.58 3.31
N VAL A 109 -20.46 -23.06 2.08
CA VAL A 109 -19.57 -24.09 1.54
C VAL A 109 -18.17 -23.49 1.37
N GLU A 110 -17.15 -24.16 1.91
CA GLU A 110 -15.79 -23.63 2.03
C GLU A 110 -15.26 -23.12 0.69
N HIS A 111 -15.33 -23.91 -0.38
CA HIS A 111 -14.84 -23.47 -1.69
C HIS A 111 -15.49 -22.18 -2.21
N LYS A 112 -16.75 -21.89 -1.86
CA LYS A 112 -17.42 -20.64 -2.25
C LYS A 112 -16.86 -19.46 -1.48
N LEU A 113 -16.51 -19.66 -0.20
CA LEU A 113 -15.86 -18.65 0.62
C LEU A 113 -14.48 -18.27 0.06
N TRP A 114 -13.67 -19.27 -0.33
CA TRP A 114 -12.39 -19.04 -1.03
C TRP A 114 -12.57 -18.21 -2.30
N ALA A 115 -13.48 -18.62 -3.17
CA ALA A 115 -13.73 -17.95 -4.45
C ALA A 115 -14.18 -16.48 -4.25
N ILE A 116 -15.16 -16.23 -3.37
CA ILE A 116 -15.65 -14.87 -3.09
C ILE A 116 -14.55 -14.02 -2.42
N ALA A 117 -13.76 -14.59 -1.51
CA ALA A 117 -12.67 -13.88 -0.84
C ALA A 117 -11.59 -13.42 -1.82
N PHE A 118 -11.17 -14.26 -2.76
CA PHE A 118 -10.17 -13.88 -3.77
C PHE A 118 -10.71 -12.85 -4.79
N ALA A 119 -11.98 -12.97 -5.19
CA ALA A 119 -12.63 -11.97 -6.02
C ALA A 119 -12.69 -10.60 -5.33
N HIS A 120 -13.06 -10.57 -4.05
CA HIS A 120 -13.05 -9.33 -3.26
C HIS A 120 -11.63 -8.78 -3.12
N ALA A 121 -10.65 -9.62 -2.76
CA ALA A 121 -9.27 -9.16 -2.57
C ALA A 121 -8.70 -8.52 -3.84
N SER A 122 -8.96 -9.11 -5.02
CA SER A 122 -8.59 -8.53 -6.32
C SER A 122 -9.26 -7.18 -6.58
N ALA A 123 -10.57 -7.07 -6.38
CA ALA A 123 -11.29 -5.81 -6.54
C ALA A 123 -10.82 -4.74 -5.53
N SER A 124 -10.57 -5.14 -4.28
CA SER A 124 -10.06 -4.27 -3.22
C SER A 124 -8.66 -3.76 -3.55
N SER A 125 -7.74 -4.62 -4.01
CA SER A 125 -6.40 -4.17 -4.41
C SER A 125 -6.46 -3.11 -5.50
N ARG A 126 -7.27 -3.31 -6.55
CA ARG A 126 -7.46 -2.29 -7.60
C ARG A 126 -7.94 -0.95 -7.03
N ILE A 127 -8.96 -0.97 -6.18
CA ILE A 127 -9.53 0.24 -5.57
C ILE A 127 -8.53 0.92 -4.64
N GLN A 128 -7.89 0.17 -3.74
CA GLN A 128 -6.97 0.76 -2.77
C GLN A 128 -5.72 1.33 -3.44
N MET A 129 -5.18 0.63 -4.45
CA MET A 129 -4.02 1.11 -5.20
C MET A 129 -4.36 2.33 -6.05
N GLN A 130 -5.59 2.46 -6.57
CA GLN A 130 -6.00 3.64 -7.33
C GLN A 130 -6.43 4.82 -6.45
N TYR A 131 -7.26 4.59 -5.44
CA TYR A 131 -7.96 5.65 -4.71
C TYR A 131 -7.63 5.71 -3.21
N GLY A 132 -7.12 4.62 -2.63
CA GLY A 132 -6.80 4.55 -1.20
C GLY A 132 -5.51 5.27 -0.79
N LEU A 133 -4.64 5.62 -1.75
CA LEU A 133 -3.30 6.14 -1.44
C LEU A 133 -3.22 7.66 -1.23
N ARG A 134 -4.36 8.35 -1.07
CA ARG A 134 -4.44 9.83 -0.95
C ARG A 134 -3.78 10.59 -2.12
N LYS A 135 -3.83 9.98 -3.31
CA LYS A 135 -3.33 10.52 -4.58
C LYS A 135 -4.40 11.30 -5.33
N GLY A 136 -4.69 12.52 -4.89
CA GLY A 136 -5.52 13.47 -5.64
C GLY A 136 -6.95 13.02 -6.00
N ALA A 137 -7.65 13.84 -6.78
CA ALA A 137 -9.00 13.51 -7.24
C ALA A 137 -9.02 12.45 -8.36
N ASN A 138 -7.90 12.25 -9.05
CA ASN A 138 -7.79 11.34 -10.18
C ASN A 138 -7.23 9.96 -9.80
N GLY A 139 -6.72 9.81 -8.57
CA GLY A 139 -6.09 8.59 -8.08
C GLY A 139 -4.61 8.45 -8.48
N THR A 140 -4.04 7.28 -8.18
CA THR A 140 -2.61 6.97 -8.31
C THR A 140 -2.15 6.81 -9.76
N PHE A 141 -2.90 6.08 -10.58
CA PHE A 141 -2.56 5.85 -12.00
C PHE A 141 -3.38 6.77 -12.92
N ASP A 142 -2.80 7.18 -14.05
CA ASP A 142 -3.52 7.96 -15.06
C ASP A 142 -4.41 7.03 -15.91
N LEU A 143 -5.69 6.92 -15.52
CA LEU A 143 -6.68 6.05 -16.19
C LEU A 143 -7.02 6.51 -17.62
N THR A 144 -6.58 7.70 -18.05
CA THR A 144 -6.84 8.22 -19.41
C THR A 144 -5.84 7.69 -20.44
N LYS A 145 -4.74 7.10 -19.98
CA LYS A 145 -3.67 6.57 -20.83
C LYS A 145 -3.53 5.06 -20.66
N PRO A 146 -3.18 4.34 -21.73
CA PRO A 146 -2.75 2.95 -21.58
C PRO A 146 -1.42 2.88 -20.82
N PHE A 147 -1.14 1.70 -20.28
CA PHE A 147 0.18 1.29 -19.83
C PHE A 147 1.11 1.16 -21.06
N ALA A 148 2.43 1.14 -20.85
CA ALA A 148 3.39 1.01 -21.95
C ALA A 148 3.27 -0.31 -22.73
N THR A 149 2.65 -1.34 -22.14
CA THR A 149 2.25 -2.58 -22.82
C THR A 149 1.10 -2.37 -23.83
N GLY A 150 0.45 -1.21 -23.83
CA GLY A 150 -0.74 -0.88 -24.62
C GLY A 150 -2.06 -1.21 -23.94
N GLU A 151 -2.04 -1.88 -22.80
CA GLU A 151 -3.23 -2.27 -22.04
C GLU A 151 -3.85 -1.08 -21.30
N ARG A 152 -5.17 -1.08 -21.14
CA ARG A 152 -5.84 -0.16 -20.21
C ARG A 152 -5.69 -0.67 -18.78
N PHE A 153 -5.88 0.21 -17.80
CA PHE A 153 -5.78 -0.12 -16.37
C PHE A 153 -6.47 -1.44 -16.02
N GLY A 154 -7.75 -1.60 -16.37
CA GLY A 154 -8.51 -2.79 -16.03
C GLY A 154 -7.94 -4.08 -16.61
N ASP A 155 -7.52 -4.05 -17.88
CA ASP A 155 -6.94 -5.22 -18.55
C ASP A 155 -5.55 -5.56 -17.97
N TYR A 156 -4.72 -4.54 -17.73
CA TYR A 156 -3.39 -4.67 -17.14
C TYR A 156 -3.44 -5.27 -15.73
N PHE A 157 -4.37 -4.81 -14.88
CA PHE A 157 -4.58 -5.34 -13.53
C PHE A 157 -5.25 -6.72 -13.55
N GLU A 158 -6.20 -6.99 -14.46
CA GLU A 158 -6.84 -8.31 -14.55
C GLU A 158 -5.87 -9.38 -15.06
N ARG A 159 -4.87 -9.04 -15.89
CA ARG A 159 -3.84 -10.02 -16.26
C ARG A 159 -2.97 -10.43 -15.06
N GLN A 160 -2.69 -9.51 -14.14
CA GLN A 160 -1.61 -9.67 -13.16
C GLN A 160 -2.06 -9.80 -11.70
N MET A 161 -3.22 -9.24 -11.34
CA MET A 161 -3.73 -9.18 -9.96
C MET A 161 -5.21 -9.62 -9.86
N ASN A 162 -5.61 -10.58 -10.70
CA ASN A 162 -6.92 -11.24 -10.63
C ASN A 162 -7.00 -12.24 -9.45
N PRO A 163 -8.12 -12.96 -9.24
CA PRO A 163 -8.22 -13.94 -8.15
C PRO A 163 -7.10 -14.99 -8.12
N ASN A 164 -6.55 -15.40 -9.27
CA ASN A 164 -5.47 -16.38 -9.35
C ASN A 164 -4.15 -15.85 -8.79
N TYR A 165 -3.94 -14.53 -8.73
CA TYR A 165 -2.80 -13.93 -8.05
C TYR A 165 -2.78 -14.29 -6.56
N PHE A 166 -3.95 -14.25 -5.90
CA PHE A 166 -4.07 -14.62 -4.50
C PHE A 166 -3.99 -16.13 -4.27
N VAL A 167 -4.43 -16.94 -5.25
CA VAL A 167 -4.19 -18.39 -5.25
C VAL A 167 -2.70 -18.69 -5.35
N SER A 168 -2.01 -18.02 -6.27
CA SER A 168 -0.57 -18.17 -6.48
C SER A 168 0.23 -17.78 -5.24
N LYS A 169 -0.09 -16.63 -4.62
CA LYS A 169 0.47 -16.25 -3.31
C LYS A 169 0.20 -17.31 -2.25
N GLY A 170 -1.05 -17.79 -2.17
CA GLY A 170 -1.41 -18.86 -1.26
C GLY A 170 -0.54 -20.09 -1.46
N LEU A 171 -0.43 -20.61 -2.68
CA LEU A 171 0.42 -21.75 -2.99
C LEU A 171 1.89 -21.52 -2.62
N GLN A 172 2.42 -20.33 -2.93
CA GLN A 172 3.82 -19.99 -2.67
C GLN A 172 4.14 -19.83 -1.18
N GLU A 173 3.17 -19.39 -0.38
CA GLU A 173 3.35 -19.16 1.05
C GLU A 173 3.02 -20.42 1.87
N SER A 174 1.94 -21.10 1.50
CA SER A 174 1.54 -22.38 2.07
C SER A 174 0.53 -23.04 1.16
N SER A 175 0.80 -24.22 0.58
CA SER A 175 -0.04 -25.04 -0.34
C SER A 175 -1.56 -25.04 -0.11
N LEU A 176 -2.18 -23.87 -0.25
CA LEU A 176 -3.43 -23.42 0.35
C LEU A 176 -3.67 -23.91 1.79
N GLY A 177 -2.65 -23.77 2.63
CA GLY A 177 -2.67 -24.16 4.05
C GLY A 177 -2.42 -25.64 4.34
N LYS A 178 -1.99 -26.44 3.35
CA LYS A 178 -1.66 -27.87 3.56
C LYS A 178 -0.28 -28.10 4.19
N ASP A 179 0.64 -27.17 3.97
CA ASP A 179 2.04 -27.31 4.41
C ASP A 179 2.35 -26.39 5.61
N LEU A 180 1.30 -25.84 6.24
CA LEU A 180 1.45 -25.02 7.44
C LEU A 180 1.93 -25.90 8.60
N PRO A 181 3.07 -25.56 9.24
CA PRO A 181 3.61 -26.36 10.32
C PRO A 181 2.61 -26.42 11.49
N ALA A 182 2.17 -27.64 11.82
CA ALA A 182 1.20 -27.83 12.89
C ALA A 182 1.82 -27.56 14.27
N GLY A 183 1.23 -26.66 15.05
CA GLY A 183 1.59 -26.45 16.46
C GLY A 183 2.83 -25.58 16.70
N VAL A 184 3.19 -24.71 15.76
CA VAL A 184 4.13 -23.61 16.00
C VAL A 184 3.37 -22.37 16.47
N ASP A 185 4.03 -21.57 17.32
CA ASP A 185 3.48 -20.32 17.85
C ASP A 185 3.40 -19.20 16.78
N GLU A 186 4.04 -19.37 15.63
CA GLU A 186 4.01 -18.46 14.47
C GLU A 186 3.02 -19.00 13.41
N ASP A 187 1.84 -18.40 13.32
CA ASP A 187 0.76 -18.74 12.38
C ASP A 187 0.29 -17.48 11.66
N ASP A 188 1.06 -17.05 10.66
CA ASP A 188 0.78 -15.85 9.85
C ASP A 188 -0.37 -16.03 8.82
N GLY A 189 -1.09 -17.15 8.94
CA GLY A 189 -2.21 -17.50 8.06
C GLY A 189 -1.79 -18.07 6.71
N VAL A 190 -2.80 -18.35 5.88
CA VAL A 190 -2.62 -18.99 4.56
C VAL A 190 -1.75 -18.15 3.61
N LEU A 191 -1.83 -16.83 3.72
CA LEU A 191 -1.06 -15.91 2.89
C LEU A 191 0.19 -15.37 3.59
N GLN A 192 0.51 -15.82 4.81
CA GLN A 192 1.71 -15.42 5.57
C GLN A 192 1.86 -13.89 5.72
N ILE A 193 0.85 -13.23 6.29
CA ILE A 193 0.97 -11.81 6.66
C ILE A 193 1.54 -11.77 8.08
N GLU A 194 2.81 -11.38 8.20
CA GLU A 194 3.57 -11.45 9.45
C GLU A 194 2.86 -10.80 10.66
N TYR A 195 2.66 -11.58 11.74
CA TYR A 195 2.26 -11.07 13.06
C TYR A 195 2.76 -11.94 14.26
N PRO A 196 3.31 -11.33 15.34
CA PRO A 196 3.68 -9.93 15.45
C PRO A 196 4.84 -9.62 14.50
N GLY A 197 4.66 -8.66 13.61
CA GLY A 197 5.55 -8.46 12.48
C GLY A 197 5.26 -7.16 11.74
N SER A 198 6.08 -6.89 10.73
CA SER A 198 6.10 -5.59 10.05
C SER A 198 4.83 -5.34 9.24
N ALA A 199 4.29 -6.36 8.57
CA ALA A 199 3.17 -6.22 7.65
C ALA A 199 1.84 -5.85 8.34
N TRP A 200 1.46 -6.56 9.41
CA TRP A 200 0.23 -6.21 10.14
C TRP A 200 0.36 -4.87 10.87
N ALA A 201 1.52 -4.59 11.47
CA ALA A 201 1.78 -3.32 12.15
C ALA A 201 1.68 -2.12 11.18
N GLU A 202 2.22 -2.27 9.97
CA GLU A 202 2.09 -1.29 8.89
C GLU A 202 0.61 -1.03 8.58
N LEU A 203 -0.20 -2.07 8.38
CA LEU A 203 -1.64 -1.94 8.13
C LEU A 203 -2.37 -1.20 9.26
N GLN A 204 -1.92 -1.34 10.50
CA GLN A 204 -2.47 -0.64 11.67
C GLN A 204 -2.05 0.83 11.78
N GLY A 205 -1.23 1.33 10.86
CA GLY A 205 -0.86 2.74 10.82
C GLY A 205 0.42 3.11 11.57
N VAL A 206 1.27 2.12 11.88
CA VAL A 206 2.63 2.40 12.36
C VAL A 206 3.37 3.25 11.32
N VAL A 207 4.30 4.10 11.78
CA VAL A 207 4.95 5.18 11.02
C VAL A 207 4.04 6.23 10.39
N GLY A 208 2.71 6.05 10.36
CA GLY A 208 1.76 6.87 9.59
C GLY A 208 1.34 6.20 8.27
N GLY A 209 1.71 4.92 8.09
CA GLY A 209 1.49 4.12 6.89
C GLY A 209 0.15 3.38 6.90
N GLY A 210 -0.02 2.44 5.97
CA GLY A 210 -1.16 1.51 5.92
C GLY A 210 -2.57 2.10 6.06
N PHE A 211 -3.51 1.26 6.50
CA PHE A 211 -4.95 1.57 6.53
C PHE A 211 -5.51 1.44 7.95
N PRO A 212 -5.15 2.33 8.88
CA PRO A 212 -5.44 2.14 10.30
C PRO A 212 -6.93 2.03 10.62
N LEU A 213 -7.80 2.72 9.89
CA LEU A 213 -9.24 2.78 10.18
C LEU A 213 -9.89 1.38 10.25
N PRO A 214 -9.69 0.48 9.27
CA PRO A 214 -10.14 -0.91 9.38
C PRO A 214 -9.28 -1.78 10.31
N PHE A 215 -7.97 -1.55 10.47
CA PHE A 215 -7.06 -2.53 11.10
C PHE A 215 -6.70 -2.27 12.57
N LYS A 216 -6.72 -1.03 13.04
CA LYS A 216 -6.16 -0.65 14.36
C LYS A 216 -6.79 -1.39 15.55
N ASN A 217 -8.05 -1.79 15.41
CA ASN A 217 -8.81 -2.47 16.46
C ASN A 217 -8.98 -3.97 16.18
N LEU A 218 -8.43 -4.47 15.07
CA LEU A 218 -8.52 -5.89 14.72
C LEU A 218 -7.41 -6.67 15.44
N ASP A 219 -7.79 -7.83 15.97
CA ASP A 219 -6.84 -8.80 16.49
C ASP A 219 -6.34 -9.68 15.32
N PRO A 220 -5.05 -9.65 14.97
CA PRO A 220 -4.51 -10.46 13.87
C PRO A 220 -4.73 -11.96 14.09
N ARG A 221 -4.75 -12.45 15.33
CA ARG A 221 -5.05 -13.88 15.60
C ARG A 221 -6.47 -14.23 15.19
N THR A 222 -7.41 -13.31 15.37
CA THR A 222 -8.79 -13.51 14.96
C THR A 222 -8.93 -13.48 13.44
N VAL A 223 -8.11 -12.68 12.74
CA VAL A 223 -8.26 -12.38 11.31
C VAL A 223 -7.39 -13.23 10.39
N LEU A 224 -6.20 -13.66 10.84
CA LEU A 224 -5.18 -14.28 9.98
C LEU A 224 -4.92 -15.74 10.32
N SER A 225 -4.94 -16.11 11.61
CA SER A 225 -4.56 -17.45 12.06
C SER A 225 -5.24 -18.55 11.26
N SER A 226 -4.47 -19.44 10.64
CA SER A 226 -4.97 -20.60 9.91
C SER A 226 -5.59 -21.67 10.80
N HIS A 227 -5.26 -21.66 12.09
CA HIS A 227 -5.78 -22.60 13.08
C HIS A 227 -7.12 -22.19 13.69
N THR A 228 -7.62 -21.00 13.38
CA THR A 228 -8.87 -20.48 13.95
C THR A 228 -9.81 -19.95 12.86
N GLY A 229 -11.09 -19.85 13.20
CA GLY A 229 -12.10 -19.27 12.32
C GLY A 229 -12.49 -20.11 11.09
N PRO A 230 -13.39 -19.57 10.25
CA PRO A 230 -13.91 -20.27 9.07
C PRO A 230 -12.84 -20.42 8.00
N ALA A 231 -12.69 -21.64 7.46
CA ALA A 231 -11.85 -21.92 6.30
C ALA A 231 -10.42 -21.36 6.43
N ARG A 232 -9.76 -21.62 7.57
CA ARG A 232 -8.40 -21.13 7.87
C ARG A 232 -8.28 -19.60 7.75
N ASN A 233 -9.34 -18.88 8.12
CA ASN A 233 -9.44 -17.43 8.05
C ASN A 233 -9.19 -16.82 6.65
N ILE A 234 -9.46 -17.55 5.56
CA ILE A 234 -9.11 -17.10 4.20
C ILE A 234 -9.64 -15.72 3.83
N LEU A 235 -10.85 -15.37 4.28
CA LEU A 235 -11.42 -14.05 4.02
C LEU A 235 -10.53 -12.95 4.64
N GLY A 236 -10.15 -13.12 5.90
CA GLY A 236 -9.31 -12.17 6.61
C GLY A 236 -7.91 -12.08 6.02
N SER A 237 -7.27 -13.23 5.71
CA SER A 237 -5.97 -13.26 5.04
C SER A 237 -6.00 -12.58 3.67
N SER A 238 -6.99 -12.93 2.82
CA SER A 238 -7.08 -12.40 1.45
C SER A 238 -7.33 -10.90 1.43
N LEU A 239 -8.26 -10.41 2.25
CA LEU A 239 -8.56 -8.99 2.32
C LEU A 239 -7.37 -8.19 2.86
N SER A 240 -6.73 -8.68 3.92
CA SER A 240 -5.53 -8.05 4.49
C SER A 240 -4.37 -8.00 3.48
N SER A 241 -4.17 -9.08 2.71
CA SER A 241 -3.18 -9.13 1.62
C SER A 241 -3.50 -8.09 0.54
N GLY A 242 -4.80 -7.93 0.23
CA GLY A 242 -5.27 -6.93 -0.73
C GLY A 242 -5.00 -5.48 -0.29
N PHE A 243 -5.19 -5.18 1.00
CA PHE A 243 -4.81 -3.88 1.59
C PHE A 243 -3.29 -3.71 1.65
N TYR A 244 -2.55 -4.76 1.99
CA TYR A 244 -1.10 -4.69 2.04
C TYR A 244 -0.50 -4.33 0.68
N ASN A 245 -1.08 -4.81 -0.43
CA ASN A 245 -0.67 -4.38 -1.77
C ASN A 245 -0.78 -2.85 -1.95
N GLY A 246 -1.87 -2.24 -1.47
CA GLY A 246 -2.03 -0.79 -1.44
C GLY A 246 -0.98 -0.10 -0.58
N SER A 247 -0.72 -0.65 0.63
CA SER A 247 0.25 -0.08 1.58
C SER A 247 1.67 -0.13 1.02
N ALA A 248 2.04 -1.27 0.43
CA ALA A 248 3.33 -1.47 -0.20
C ALA A 248 3.57 -0.46 -1.33
N LEU A 249 2.59 -0.29 -2.23
CA LEU A 249 2.67 0.72 -3.29
C LEU A 249 2.73 2.14 -2.70
N ALA A 250 2.00 2.43 -1.63
CA ALA A 250 2.00 3.74 -0.97
C ALA A 250 3.41 4.16 -0.50
N ILE A 251 4.16 3.23 0.09
CA ILE A 251 5.55 3.45 0.54
C ILE A 251 6.41 3.94 -0.63
N VAL A 252 6.30 3.31 -1.80
CA VAL A 252 7.21 3.60 -2.94
C VAL A 252 6.61 4.51 -4.02
N SER A 253 5.45 5.10 -3.75
CA SER A 253 4.78 6.04 -4.65
C SER A 253 4.78 7.47 -4.11
N GLY A 254 5.41 7.73 -2.96
CA GLY A 254 5.38 9.05 -2.32
C GLY A 254 4.00 9.43 -1.83
N SER A 255 3.29 8.45 -1.29
CA SER A 255 2.02 8.67 -0.60
C SER A 255 2.23 8.93 0.90
N LEU A 256 3.42 8.65 1.42
CA LEU A 256 3.74 8.75 2.84
C LEU A 256 4.52 10.02 3.18
N PRO A 257 4.24 10.63 4.36
CA PRO A 257 4.81 11.91 4.76
C PRO A 257 6.34 11.93 4.85
N TRP A 258 6.99 10.85 5.26
CA TRP A 258 8.45 10.84 5.47
C TRP A 258 9.27 10.47 4.22
N ASN A 259 8.65 10.07 3.10
CA ASN A 259 9.39 9.57 1.92
C ASN A 259 9.78 10.66 0.90
N GLN A 260 9.35 11.90 1.08
CA GLN A 260 9.28 12.92 0.01
C GLN A 260 10.47 13.90 -0.05
N GLY A 261 11.66 13.49 0.39
CA GLY A 261 12.79 14.40 0.67
C GLY A 261 14.12 14.22 -0.09
N SER A 262 14.24 13.37 -1.12
CA SER A 262 15.52 13.18 -1.84
C SER A 262 15.54 13.77 -3.26
N ASP A 263 16.66 14.43 -3.61
CA ASP A 263 16.84 15.28 -4.80
C ASP A 263 17.03 14.54 -6.13
N LEU A 264 16.97 13.20 -6.16
CA LEU A 264 17.39 12.40 -7.33
C LEU A 264 16.45 11.19 -7.56
N SER A 265 15.14 11.46 -7.63
CA SER A 265 14.06 10.47 -7.85
C SER A 265 14.04 9.37 -6.73
N GLN A 266 12.98 8.63 -6.41
CA GLN A 266 11.99 7.95 -7.24
C GLN A 266 10.85 7.42 -6.31
N ASP A 267 10.06 8.30 -5.72
CA ASP A 267 8.78 7.88 -5.11
C ASP A 267 7.72 7.74 -6.21
N SER A 268 8.01 6.84 -7.15
CA SER A 268 7.45 6.83 -8.51
C SER A 268 7.15 5.42 -8.99
N MET A 269 7.01 4.45 -8.09
CA MET A 269 6.75 3.06 -8.50
C MET A 269 5.49 2.92 -9.35
N HIS A 270 4.44 3.70 -9.06
CA HIS A 270 3.24 3.75 -9.89
C HIS A 270 3.53 4.20 -11.33
N LEU A 271 4.50 5.11 -11.52
CA LEU A 271 4.96 5.55 -12.84
C LEU A 271 5.81 4.48 -13.51
N PHE A 272 6.69 3.84 -12.75
CA PHE A 272 7.47 2.71 -13.22
C PHE A 272 6.52 1.64 -13.77
N LEU A 273 5.51 1.25 -12.98
CA LEU A 273 4.49 0.30 -13.39
C LEU A 273 3.73 0.75 -14.64
N GLN A 274 3.36 2.02 -14.75
CA GLN A 274 2.64 2.54 -15.92
C GLN A 274 3.52 2.64 -17.18
N GLN A 275 4.84 2.82 -17.03
CA GLN A 275 5.81 2.98 -18.12
C GLN A 275 6.59 1.71 -18.47
N SER A 276 6.57 0.70 -17.60
CA SER A 276 7.27 -0.57 -17.83
C SER A 276 6.73 -1.27 -19.07
N LYS A 277 7.63 -1.65 -19.96
CA LYS A 277 7.29 -2.46 -21.14
C LYS A 277 7.21 -3.95 -20.82
N ASP A 278 7.79 -4.38 -19.71
CA ASP A 278 7.61 -5.74 -19.22
C ASP A 278 6.13 -5.94 -18.83
N PRO A 279 5.44 -6.93 -19.44
CA PRO A 279 4.05 -7.17 -19.15
C PRO A 279 3.82 -7.59 -17.70
N ASP A 280 4.72 -8.33 -17.05
CA ASP A 280 4.50 -8.91 -15.73
C ASP A 280 4.99 -8.00 -14.57
N ALA A 281 5.39 -6.77 -14.88
CA ALA A 281 5.96 -5.84 -13.90
C ALA A 281 5.09 -5.62 -12.64
N LEU A 282 3.76 -5.62 -12.73
CA LEU A 282 2.90 -5.43 -11.57
C LEU A 282 2.90 -6.63 -10.64
N SER A 283 2.60 -7.82 -11.14
CA SER A 283 2.61 -9.03 -10.29
C SER A 283 4.01 -9.32 -9.77
N MET A 284 5.03 -9.11 -10.62
CA MET A 284 6.46 -9.24 -10.29
C MET A 284 6.84 -8.32 -9.11
N LEU A 285 6.60 -7.00 -9.25
CA LEU A 285 6.98 -6.03 -8.23
C LEU A 285 6.17 -6.18 -6.95
N MET A 286 4.85 -6.42 -7.06
CA MET A 286 4.04 -6.63 -5.87
C MET A 286 4.49 -7.88 -5.09
N SER A 287 4.89 -8.94 -5.78
CA SER A 287 5.42 -10.16 -5.15
C SER A 287 6.79 -9.94 -4.53
N PHE A 288 7.66 -9.17 -5.20
CA PHE A 288 8.95 -8.80 -4.66
C PHE A 288 8.82 -7.92 -3.40
N MET A 289 7.97 -6.89 -3.43
CA MET A 289 7.69 -6.04 -2.28
C MET A 289 6.98 -6.79 -1.15
N TYR A 290 6.20 -7.82 -1.47
CA TYR A 290 5.59 -8.69 -0.47
C TYR A 290 6.64 -9.44 0.34
N ASN A 291 7.64 -10.03 -0.32
CA ASN A 291 8.66 -10.84 0.34
C ASN A 291 9.81 -10.00 0.92
N ARG A 292 10.25 -8.94 0.23
CA ARG A 292 11.45 -8.17 0.59
C ARG A 292 11.17 -6.81 1.20
N GLY A 293 9.90 -6.44 1.26
CA GLY A 293 9.47 -5.12 1.67
C GLY A 293 9.57 -4.10 0.53
N PRO A 294 8.78 -3.02 0.58
CA PRO A 294 8.73 -2.03 -0.52
C PRO A 294 10.05 -1.28 -0.75
N TYR A 295 10.80 -0.98 0.32
CA TYR A 295 12.09 -0.27 0.22
C TYR A 295 13.12 -1.03 -0.61
N ALA A 296 13.10 -2.37 -0.60
CA ALA A 296 14.02 -3.15 -1.44
C ALA A 296 13.77 -2.91 -2.95
N ALA A 297 12.52 -2.65 -3.35
CA ALA A 297 12.20 -2.32 -4.73
C ALA A 297 12.58 -0.87 -5.04
N LYS A 298 12.42 0.02 -4.05
CA LYS A 298 12.85 1.42 -4.13
C LYS A 298 14.37 1.50 -4.38
N ASP A 299 15.17 0.79 -3.60
CA ASP A 299 16.64 0.89 -3.65
C ASP A 299 17.28 0.34 -4.94
N GLN A 300 16.50 -0.38 -5.75
CA GLN A 300 16.97 -1.03 -6.97
C GLN A 300 16.51 -0.28 -8.21
N LEU A 301 15.21 -0.28 -8.49
CA LEU A 301 14.62 0.33 -9.69
C LEU A 301 14.56 1.85 -9.58
N LEU A 302 14.46 2.30 -8.34
CA LEU A 302 14.13 3.64 -7.96
C LEU A 302 15.36 4.29 -7.27
N ARG A 303 16.58 3.99 -7.76
CA ARG A 303 17.85 4.56 -7.24
C ARG A 303 18.38 5.80 -8.01
N SER A 304 18.25 5.82 -9.33
CA SER A 304 18.54 7.00 -10.16
C SER A 304 17.70 7.04 -11.43
N GLN A 305 17.49 8.23 -12.03
CA GLN A 305 16.72 8.36 -13.27
C GLN A 305 17.28 7.48 -14.41
N GLU A 306 18.60 7.32 -14.52
CA GLU A 306 19.23 6.43 -15.52
C GLU A 306 18.79 4.97 -15.35
N ILE A 307 18.71 4.50 -14.11
CA ILE A 307 18.26 3.13 -13.80
C ILE A 307 16.76 3.00 -14.06
N PHE A 308 15.97 4.00 -13.67
CA PHE A 308 14.54 4.03 -13.98
C PHE A 308 14.31 3.90 -15.49
N ASP A 309 14.95 4.76 -16.28
CA ASP A 309 14.81 4.83 -17.74
C ASP A 309 15.26 3.54 -18.42
N HIS A 310 16.35 2.93 -17.93
CA HIS A 310 16.81 1.62 -18.39
C HIS A 310 15.76 0.54 -18.10
N CYS A 311 15.31 0.44 -16.85
CA CYS A 311 14.45 -0.64 -16.40
C CYS A 311 13.04 -0.59 -17.00
N VAL A 312 12.43 0.59 -17.17
CA VAL A 312 11.13 0.68 -17.87
C VAL A 312 11.24 0.31 -19.36
N SER A 313 12.45 0.34 -19.92
CA SER A 313 12.69 0.03 -21.33
C SER A 313 12.78 -1.48 -21.61
N ILE A 314 13.02 -2.30 -20.58
CA ILE A 314 13.08 -3.76 -20.67
C ILE A 314 11.69 -4.30 -21.01
N THR A 315 11.63 -5.18 -22.03
CA THR A 315 10.38 -5.68 -22.61
C THR A 315 9.97 -7.04 -22.08
N GLU A 316 10.91 -7.78 -21.49
CA GLU A 316 10.75 -9.14 -20.99
C GLU A 316 11.90 -9.44 -20.01
N ASP A 317 11.64 -10.31 -19.04
CA ASP A 317 12.57 -10.77 -18.01
C ASP A 317 13.25 -9.61 -17.24
N LEU A 318 12.46 -8.60 -16.87
CA LEU A 318 12.94 -7.44 -16.11
C LEU A 318 13.68 -7.84 -14.81
N GLU A 319 13.25 -8.91 -14.15
CA GLU A 319 13.89 -9.47 -12.95
C GLU A 319 15.28 -10.08 -13.17
N ASP A 320 15.70 -10.25 -14.43
CA ASP A 320 16.99 -10.81 -14.84
C ASP A 320 18.00 -9.74 -15.27
N ASP A 321 17.58 -8.47 -15.40
CA ASP A 321 18.48 -7.39 -15.74
C ASP A 321 19.31 -6.95 -14.52
N TRP A 322 20.64 -7.06 -14.63
CA TRP A 322 21.61 -6.72 -13.56
C TRP A 322 21.62 -5.25 -13.15
N THR A 323 21.12 -4.36 -14.00
CA THR A 323 20.97 -2.92 -13.70
C THR A 323 19.71 -2.69 -12.87
N CYS A 324 18.69 -3.52 -13.08
CA CYS A 324 17.39 -3.40 -12.44
C CYS A 324 17.27 -4.14 -11.12
N PHE A 325 17.80 -5.36 -11.05
CA PHE A 325 17.77 -6.18 -9.84
C PHE A 325 19.13 -6.80 -9.53
N GLN A 326 19.50 -6.76 -8.26
CA GLN A 326 20.64 -7.52 -7.76
C GLN A 326 20.28 -9.00 -7.71
N LYS A 327 20.98 -9.83 -8.48
CA LYS A 327 20.72 -11.26 -8.49
C LYS A 327 21.20 -11.92 -7.19
N GLN A 328 20.30 -12.57 -6.48
CA GLN A 328 20.62 -13.44 -5.34
C GLN A 328 19.83 -14.74 -5.52
N ASN A 329 20.48 -15.91 -5.45
CA ASN A 329 19.75 -17.18 -5.47
C ASN A 329 19.19 -17.49 -4.07
N ASP A 330 18.08 -16.85 -3.73
CA ASP A 330 17.44 -16.96 -2.43
C ASP A 330 15.91 -16.93 -2.54
N PHE A 331 15.22 -16.93 -1.40
CA PHE A 331 13.76 -16.92 -1.36
C PHE A 331 13.17 -15.73 -2.15
N GLY A 332 13.78 -14.54 -2.11
CA GLY A 332 13.26 -13.37 -2.83
C GLY A 332 13.27 -13.54 -4.34
N ALA A 333 14.31 -14.17 -4.89
CA ALA A 333 14.38 -14.45 -6.33
C ALA A 333 13.37 -15.48 -6.81
N ARG A 334 12.83 -16.33 -5.92
CA ARG A 334 11.71 -17.22 -6.24
C ARG A 334 10.39 -16.46 -6.36
N TYR A 335 10.11 -15.55 -5.42
CA TYR A 335 8.82 -14.84 -5.37
C TYR A 335 8.57 -13.97 -6.60
N ILE A 336 9.61 -13.24 -7.01
CA ILE A 336 9.55 -12.34 -8.16
C ILE A 336 9.27 -13.08 -9.48
N ARG A 337 9.59 -14.39 -9.57
CA ARG A 337 9.39 -15.24 -10.76
C ARG A 337 8.16 -16.15 -10.66
N GLN A 338 8.00 -16.86 -9.54
CA GLN A 338 7.02 -17.94 -9.40
C GLN A 338 5.59 -17.43 -9.24
N ILE A 339 5.37 -16.31 -8.54
CA ILE A 339 4.01 -15.79 -8.39
C ILE A 339 3.46 -15.32 -9.75
N PRO A 340 4.19 -14.52 -10.54
CA PRO A 340 3.77 -14.19 -11.91
C PRO A 340 3.56 -15.43 -12.79
N ASP A 341 4.51 -16.37 -12.82
CA ASP A 341 4.44 -17.59 -13.65
C ASP A 341 3.19 -18.46 -13.33
N VAL A 342 2.95 -18.72 -12.04
CA VAL A 342 1.77 -19.48 -11.60
C VAL A 342 0.49 -18.70 -11.87
N THR A 343 0.46 -17.38 -11.59
CA THR A 343 -0.70 -16.53 -11.87
C THR A 343 -1.06 -16.57 -13.36
N ASN A 344 -0.07 -16.43 -14.24
CA ASN A 344 -0.23 -16.49 -15.69
C ASN A 344 -0.71 -17.86 -16.15
N THR A 345 -0.13 -18.95 -15.63
CA THR A 345 -0.55 -20.33 -15.93
C THR A 345 -2.01 -20.57 -15.55
N LEU A 346 -2.41 -20.18 -14.34
CA LEU A 346 -3.79 -20.31 -13.86
C LEU A 346 -4.75 -19.46 -14.69
N THR A 347 -4.39 -18.22 -14.98
CA THR A 347 -5.22 -17.29 -15.76
C THR A 347 -5.43 -17.82 -17.18
N LEU A 348 -4.38 -18.31 -17.83
CA LEU A 348 -4.48 -18.93 -19.16
C LEU A 348 -5.36 -20.19 -19.14
N ALA A 349 -5.22 -21.05 -18.13
CA ALA A 349 -6.06 -22.22 -17.98
C ALA A 349 -7.55 -21.85 -17.81
N ALA A 350 -7.85 -20.83 -17.00
CA ALA A 350 -9.21 -20.33 -16.82
C ALA A 350 -9.80 -19.77 -18.12
N ILE A 351 -9.02 -18.99 -18.88
CA ILE A 351 -9.42 -18.47 -20.21
C ILE A 351 -9.69 -19.62 -21.20
N GLN A 352 -8.93 -20.72 -21.12
CA GLN A 352 -9.05 -21.90 -21.98
C GLN A 352 -10.16 -22.88 -21.55
N GLY A 353 -10.89 -22.59 -20.47
CA GLY A 353 -12.07 -23.34 -20.04
C GLY A 353 -11.92 -24.12 -18.74
N SER A 354 -10.73 -24.17 -18.15
CA SER A 354 -10.49 -24.73 -16.81
C SER A 354 -10.80 -23.69 -15.74
N THR A 355 -12.04 -23.19 -15.73
CA THR A 355 -12.47 -22.11 -14.84
C THR A 355 -13.47 -22.63 -13.80
N TYR A 356 -13.31 -22.15 -12.58
CA TYR A 356 -14.22 -22.39 -11.47
C TYR A 356 -15.55 -21.71 -11.74
N ASP A 357 -16.64 -22.47 -11.61
CA ASP A 357 -17.97 -21.91 -11.46
C ASP A 357 -18.77 -22.69 -10.40
N SER A 358 -19.64 -21.96 -9.71
CA SER A 358 -20.59 -22.52 -8.76
C SER A 358 -21.80 -21.62 -8.64
N GLN A 359 -22.92 -22.22 -8.26
CA GLN A 359 -24.15 -21.50 -8.01
C GLN A 359 -24.12 -20.86 -6.63
N LEU A 360 -24.16 -19.53 -6.60
CA LEU A 360 -24.24 -18.72 -5.39
C LEU A 360 -25.69 -18.38 -5.10
N SER A 361 -26.15 -18.71 -3.91
CA SER A 361 -27.42 -18.23 -3.37
C SER A 361 -27.25 -16.83 -2.76
N TRP A 362 -28.36 -16.17 -2.46
CA TRP A 362 -28.30 -14.93 -1.69
C TRP A 362 -27.71 -15.16 -0.29
N ASP A 363 -27.99 -16.31 0.32
CA ASP A 363 -27.49 -16.63 1.65
C ASP A 363 -25.96 -16.77 1.63
N ASP A 364 -25.36 -17.35 0.59
CA ASP A 364 -23.90 -17.40 0.42
C ASP A 364 -23.29 -15.97 0.47
N ILE A 365 -23.85 -15.04 -0.30
CA ILE A 365 -23.37 -13.65 -0.41
C ILE A 365 -23.64 -12.87 0.89
N ALA A 366 -24.84 -13.01 1.46
CA ALA A 366 -25.22 -12.33 2.70
C ALA A 366 -24.42 -12.85 3.90
N ASN A 367 -24.10 -14.14 3.95
CA ASN A 367 -23.29 -14.76 4.99
C ASN A 367 -21.83 -14.32 4.86
N TYR A 368 -21.29 -14.25 3.65
CA TYR A 368 -19.98 -13.66 3.38
C TYR A 368 -19.89 -12.20 3.88
N LEU A 369 -20.86 -11.35 3.54
CA LEU A 369 -20.90 -9.97 4.00
C LEU A 369 -21.07 -9.85 5.53
N SER A 370 -21.79 -10.79 6.14
CA SER A 370 -21.88 -10.86 7.61
C SER A 370 -20.55 -11.26 8.24
N LEU A 371 -19.78 -12.13 7.59
CA LEU A 371 -18.46 -12.51 8.08
C LEU A 371 -17.46 -11.34 8.03
N LEU A 372 -17.48 -10.50 6.99
CA LEU A 372 -16.73 -9.24 6.97
C LEU A 372 -17.05 -8.34 8.19
N GLN A 373 -18.34 -8.27 8.55
CA GLN A 373 -18.79 -7.56 9.75
C GLN A 373 -18.25 -8.20 11.04
N ASN A 374 -18.31 -9.53 11.13
CA ASN A 374 -17.91 -10.28 12.32
C ASN A 374 -16.41 -10.17 12.58
N TYR A 375 -15.58 -10.14 11.52
CA TYR A 375 -14.16 -9.83 11.66
C TYR A 375 -13.92 -8.40 12.11
N GLY A 376 -14.81 -7.47 11.79
CA GLY A 376 -14.69 -6.05 12.18
C GLY A 376 -14.17 -5.11 11.09
N PHE A 377 -13.97 -5.60 9.85
CA PHE A 377 -13.49 -4.78 8.73
C PHE A 377 -14.44 -3.63 8.38
N TYR A 378 -15.75 -3.84 8.59
CA TYR A 378 -16.79 -2.86 8.27
C TYR A 378 -17.88 -2.84 9.33
N SER A 379 -18.41 -1.65 9.59
CA SER A 379 -19.53 -1.49 10.52
C SER A 379 -20.81 -2.15 9.99
N LYS A 380 -21.73 -2.49 10.91
CA LYS A 380 -23.05 -3.03 10.55
C LYS A 380 -23.80 -2.16 9.54
N VAL A 381 -23.74 -0.84 9.69
CA VAL A 381 -24.45 0.11 8.80
C VAL A 381 -23.93 0.01 7.37
N VAL A 382 -22.61 -0.07 7.21
CA VAL A 382 -21.95 -0.24 5.90
C VAL A 382 -22.35 -1.58 5.29
N ILE A 383 -22.30 -2.66 6.07
CA ILE A 383 -22.65 -4.00 5.60
C ILE A 383 -24.12 -4.12 5.21
N ASP A 384 -25.04 -3.53 5.98
CA ASP A 384 -26.47 -3.53 5.65
C ASP A 384 -26.76 -2.73 4.35
N LYS A 385 -26.02 -1.63 4.11
CA LYS A 385 -26.09 -0.87 2.85
C LYS A 385 -25.61 -1.72 1.67
N ALA A 386 -24.43 -2.33 1.77
CA ALA A 386 -23.86 -3.20 0.75
C ALA A 386 -24.77 -4.40 0.46
N LYS A 387 -25.35 -5.03 1.49
CA LYS A 387 -26.35 -6.12 1.34
C LYS A 387 -27.57 -5.65 0.57
N SER A 388 -28.11 -4.47 0.89
CA SER A 388 -29.32 -3.98 0.24
C SER A 388 -29.11 -3.69 -1.25
N ALA A 389 -27.99 -3.05 -1.60
CA ALA A 389 -27.65 -2.74 -2.99
C ALA A 389 -27.33 -4.01 -3.80
N SER A 390 -26.46 -4.88 -3.27
CA SER A 390 -26.09 -6.13 -3.93
C SER A 390 -27.28 -7.10 -4.08
N LYS A 391 -28.23 -7.10 -3.14
CA LYS A 391 -29.45 -7.89 -3.24
C LYS A 391 -30.31 -7.51 -4.43
N ALA A 392 -30.43 -6.22 -4.74
CA ALA A 392 -31.24 -5.76 -5.86
C ALA A 392 -30.69 -6.29 -7.20
N VAL A 393 -29.36 -6.25 -7.38
CA VAL A 393 -28.71 -6.81 -8.57
C VAL A 393 -28.79 -8.34 -8.59
N PHE A 394 -28.57 -9.00 -7.45
CA PHE A 394 -28.77 -10.45 -7.34
C PHE A 394 -30.18 -10.88 -7.75
N ASP A 395 -31.22 -10.20 -7.24
CA ASP A 395 -32.61 -10.53 -7.52
C ASP A 395 -32.98 -10.33 -9.00
N ASN A 396 -32.30 -9.42 -9.70
CA ASN A 396 -32.46 -9.21 -11.14
C ASN A 396 -31.75 -10.28 -12.00
N LEU A 397 -30.62 -10.82 -11.51
CA LEU A 397 -29.80 -11.79 -12.26
C LEU A 397 -30.16 -13.25 -11.99
N LYS A 398 -30.70 -13.53 -10.79
CA LYS A 398 -30.87 -14.91 -10.32
C LYS A 398 -31.79 -15.72 -11.22
N SER A 399 -31.40 -16.96 -11.46
CA SER A 399 -32.24 -17.99 -12.05
C SER A 399 -32.34 -19.14 -11.06
N ASN A 400 -33.55 -19.63 -10.79
CA ASN A 400 -33.79 -20.69 -9.79
C ASN A 400 -33.23 -20.37 -8.39
N GLY A 401 -33.17 -19.08 -8.02
CA GLY A 401 -32.70 -18.65 -6.71
C GLY A 401 -31.18 -18.53 -6.56
N THR A 402 -30.40 -18.74 -7.62
CA THR A 402 -28.93 -18.64 -7.60
C THR A 402 -28.40 -17.82 -8.79
N ILE A 403 -27.14 -17.41 -8.69
CA ILE A 403 -26.34 -16.83 -9.78
C ILE A 403 -25.07 -17.63 -10.00
N SER A 404 -24.49 -17.57 -11.20
CA SER A 404 -23.15 -18.11 -11.49
C SER A 404 -22.06 -17.21 -10.88
N TYR A 405 -21.09 -17.81 -10.18
CA TYR A 405 -19.89 -17.11 -9.73
C TYR A 405 -19.13 -16.53 -10.92
N GLN A 406 -18.87 -17.35 -11.93
CA GLN A 406 -18.02 -16.97 -13.06
C GLN A 406 -18.65 -15.84 -13.88
N THR A 407 -19.94 -15.92 -14.19
CA THR A 407 -20.56 -15.07 -15.23
C THR A 407 -21.47 -13.97 -14.70
N GLN A 408 -21.88 -14.03 -13.42
CA GLN A 408 -22.86 -13.09 -12.87
C GLN A 408 -22.42 -12.42 -11.56
N PHE A 409 -21.56 -13.06 -10.76
CA PHE A 409 -21.16 -12.50 -9.47
C PHE A 409 -20.38 -11.19 -9.59
N GLY A 410 -19.65 -10.94 -10.68
CA GLY A 410 -18.96 -9.66 -10.90
C GLY A 410 -19.89 -8.44 -10.85
N HIS A 411 -21.13 -8.57 -11.32
CA HIS A 411 -22.14 -7.50 -11.22
C HIS A 411 -22.58 -7.25 -9.76
N VAL A 412 -22.69 -8.32 -8.97
CA VAL A 412 -23.01 -8.22 -7.55
C VAL A 412 -21.82 -7.65 -6.77
N LEU A 413 -20.61 -8.05 -7.13
CA LEU A 413 -19.36 -7.57 -6.53
C LEU A 413 -19.18 -6.07 -6.74
N GLU A 414 -19.44 -5.53 -7.93
CA GLU A 414 -19.45 -4.07 -8.17
C GLU A 414 -20.31 -3.35 -7.13
N GLN A 415 -21.55 -3.81 -6.93
CA GLN A 415 -22.46 -3.20 -5.96
C GLN A 415 -22.01 -3.34 -4.50
N ILE A 416 -21.30 -4.41 -4.18
CA ILE A 416 -20.63 -4.53 -2.88
C ILE A 416 -19.56 -3.44 -2.79
N MET A 417 -18.62 -3.39 -3.74
CA MET A 417 -17.44 -2.52 -3.67
C MET A 417 -17.79 -1.03 -3.66
N VAL A 418 -18.72 -0.55 -4.48
CA VAL A 418 -19.14 0.87 -4.50
C VAL A 418 -19.90 1.30 -3.23
N ASN A 419 -20.38 0.34 -2.44
CA ASN A 419 -21.06 0.59 -1.17
C ASN A 419 -20.18 0.34 0.06
N LEU A 420 -18.96 -0.19 -0.14
CA LEU A 420 -17.94 -0.24 0.90
C LEU A 420 -17.14 1.07 0.87
N PRO A 421 -16.69 1.57 2.04
CA PRO A 421 -15.82 2.72 2.11
C PRO A 421 -14.46 2.42 1.46
N ILE A 422 -13.89 3.43 0.81
CA ILE A 422 -12.47 3.45 0.51
C ILE A 422 -11.78 4.01 1.75
N TYR A 423 -10.95 3.17 2.36
CA TYR A 423 -10.11 3.60 3.46
C TYR A 423 -8.88 4.29 2.91
N GLU A 424 -8.59 5.47 3.43
CA GLU A 424 -7.41 6.21 3.03
C GLU A 424 -6.19 5.84 3.86
N LEU A 425 -5.04 5.90 3.22
CA LEU A 425 -3.73 5.70 3.81
C LEU A 425 -3.53 6.63 5.04
N GLY A 426 -3.13 6.06 6.18
CA GLY A 426 -2.85 6.81 7.41
C GLY A 426 -4.07 7.38 8.13
N GLU A 427 -5.30 7.14 7.67
CA GLU A 427 -6.50 7.66 8.34
C GLU A 427 -6.79 6.96 9.68
N GLY A 428 -6.83 7.74 10.77
CA GLY A 428 -7.23 7.24 12.08
C GLY A 428 -6.18 6.37 12.77
N GLY A 429 -4.93 6.45 12.31
CA GLY A 429 -3.78 5.73 12.87
C GLY A 429 -3.23 6.31 14.17
N PRO A 430 -2.34 5.55 14.83
CA PRO A 430 -1.70 5.97 16.08
C PRO A 430 -0.73 7.14 15.89
N TYR A 431 -0.26 7.37 14.66
CA TYR A 431 0.70 8.41 14.32
C TYR A 431 0.09 9.81 14.44
N ASP A 432 0.50 10.53 15.50
CA ASP A 432 0.12 11.93 15.71
C ASP A 432 1.24 12.86 15.25
N GLU A 433 1.05 13.55 14.13
CA GLU A 433 1.98 14.59 13.67
C GLU A 433 1.81 15.92 14.42
N GLN A 434 0.67 16.14 15.09
CA GLN A 434 0.33 17.44 15.66
C GLN A 434 1.07 17.65 16.98
N GLY A 435 2.09 18.51 16.95
CA GLY A 435 2.82 18.94 18.15
C GLY A 435 4.21 18.33 18.33
N LYS A 436 4.75 17.65 17.32
CA LYS A 436 6.14 17.14 17.36
C LYS A 436 7.15 18.28 17.45
N LYS A 437 8.08 18.16 18.39
CA LYS A 437 9.30 18.97 18.45
C LYS A 437 10.41 18.16 17.79
N GLN A 438 10.90 18.62 16.64
CA GLN A 438 11.84 17.84 15.83
C GLN A 438 13.22 18.46 15.81
N PHE A 439 14.24 17.67 15.47
CA PHE A 439 15.59 18.13 15.11
C PHE A 439 16.00 17.52 13.75
N TYR A 440 17.02 18.08 13.10
CA TYR A 440 17.58 17.48 11.88
C TYR A 440 18.70 16.50 12.18
N LEU A 441 18.57 15.26 11.72
CA LEU A 441 19.69 14.34 11.57
C LEU A 441 20.29 14.52 10.17
N TYR A 442 21.53 14.97 10.08
CA TYR A 442 22.29 15.07 8.85
C TYR A 442 23.20 13.85 8.68
N ASN A 443 23.15 13.21 7.51
CA ASN A 443 24.10 12.20 7.11
C ASN A 443 25.29 12.84 6.38
N TYR A 444 26.33 13.26 7.11
CA TYR A 444 27.55 13.82 6.52
C TYR A 444 28.55 12.76 6.05
N THR A 445 28.12 11.51 5.94
CA THR A 445 28.95 10.40 5.47
C THR A 445 28.95 10.34 3.95
N ASP A 446 29.82 9.50 3.38
CA ASP A 446 29.84 9.16 1.96
C ASP A 446 28.86 8.03 1.59
N LYS A 447 28.18 7.45 2.58
CA LYS A 447 27.27 6.30 2.44
C LYS A 447 25.82 6.72 2.69
N THR A 448 24.88 5.91 2.23
CA THR A 448 23.48 6.02 2.63
C THR A 448 23.29 5.40 4.03
N ALA A 449 22.46 6.01 4.88
CA ALA A 449 22.18 5.52 6.23
C ALA A 449 20.70 5.19 6.39
N LEU A 450 20.36 3.96 6.80
CA LEU A 450 19.04 3.60 7.27
C LEU A 450 18.82 4.24 8.65
N VAL A 451 17.74 4.99 8.80
CA VAL A 451 17.32 5.63 10.03
C VAL A 451 15.93 5.13 10.39
N VAL A 452 15.84 4.42 11.51
CA VAL A 452 14.59 3.97 12.12
C VAL A 452 14.50 4.59 13.51
N ALA A 453 13.44 5.35 13.77
CA ALA A 453 13.21 5.98 15.06
C ALA A 453 11.75 5.85 15.49
N ASN A 454 11.51 5.87 16.79
CA ASN A 454 10.19 5.96 17.40
C ASN A 454 9.98 7.36 18.01
N ASN A 455 8.74 7.79 18.12
CA ASN A 455 8.33 9.00 18.85
C ASN A 455 8.28 8.74 20.37
N GLU A 456 7.91 9.78 21.15
CA GLU A 456 7.76 9.70 22.61
C GLU A 456 6.82 8.58 23.09
N ALA A 457 5.77 8.28 22.32
CA ALA A 457 4.80 7.23 22.63
C ALA A 457 5.30 5.82 22.22
N ALA A 458 6.58 5.68 21.87
CA ALA A 458 7.21 4.47 21.34
C ALA A 458 6.56 3.94 20.05
N GLN A 459 5.85 4.80 19.31
CA GLN A 459 5.33 4.49 17.98
C GLN A 459 6.41 4.80 16.95
N ALA A 460 6.53 3.99 15.91
CA ALA A 460 7.50 4.29 14.85
C ALA A 460 7.22 5.66 14.22
N ASP A 461 8.30 6.42 14.01
CA ASP A 461 8.30 7.82 13.60
C ASP A 461 9.04 8.06 12.28
N VAL A 462 10.20 7.43 12.15
CA VAL A 462 11.06 7.49 10.97
C VAL A 462 11.43 6.07 10.58
N ASN A 463 11.42 5.77 9.29
CA ASN A 463 11.93 4.53 8.70
C ASN A 463 12.39 4.82 7.26
N GLU A 464 13.58 5.39 7.09
CA GLU A 464 14.04 5.90 5.79
C GLU A 464 15.56 5.77 5.61
N PHE A 465 15.98 5.65 4.36
CA PHE A 465 17.37 5.77 3.93
C PHE A 465 17.72 7.23 3.64
N VAL A 466 18.58 7.79 4.47
CA VAL A 466 19.12 9.15 4.29
C VAL A 466 20.36 9.06 3.41
N LEU A 467 20.30 9.62 2.21
CA LEU A 467 21.44 9.69 1.29
C LEU A 467 22.63 10.47 1.89
N SER A 468 23.82 10.22 1.33
CA SER A 468 25.02 10.99 1.60
C SER A 468 24.78 12.50 1.44
N GLN A 469 25.27 13.28 2.42
CA GLN A 469 25.10 14.74 2.52
C GLN A 469 23.65 15.25 2.61
N ASN A 470 22.69 14.37 2.93
CA ASN A 470 21.29 14.72 3.09
C ASN A 470 20.85 14.70 4.57
N ARG A 471 19.59 15.04 4.86
CA ARG A 471 19.05 15.12 6.23
C ARG A 471 17.63 14.59 6.33
N ILE A 472 17.23 14.24 7.54
CA ILE A 472 15.85 13.89 7.90
C ILE A 472 15.45 14.55 9.23
N ALA A 473 14.17 14.87 9.39
CA ALA A 473 13.63 15.37 10.65
C ALA A 473 13.26 14.19 11.57
N VAL A 474 13.63 14.25 12.85
CA VAL A 474 13.39 13.21 13.85
C VAL A 474 12.78 13.84 15.10
N ASP A 475 11.81 13.19 15.74
CA ASP A 475 11.24 13.63 17.01
C ASP A 475 12.31 13.67 18.12
N ILE A 476 12.41 14.81 18.80
CA ILE A 476 13.37 15.06 19.87
C ILE A 476 13.07 14.28 21.14
N ASN A 477 11.80 13.94 21.34
CA ASN A 477 11.38 13.10 22.46
C ASN A 477 11.41 11.61 22.12
N GLY A 478 11.78 11.27 20.89
CA GLY A 478 11.85 9.92 20.38
C GLY A 478 13.10 9.14 20.78
N GLN A 479 13.31 8.03 20.08
CA GLN A 479 14.44 7.11 20.23
C GLN A 479 14.81 6.49 18.89
N PHE A 480 16.10 6.37 18.59
CA PHE A 480 16.56 5.56 17.45
C PHE A 480 16.41 4.07 17.77
N VAL A 481 15.69 3.35 16.91
CA VAL A 481 15.57 1.88 16.94
C VAL A 481 16.68 1.25 16.10
N GLN A 482 16.99 1.85 14.96
CA GLN A 482 18.13 1.47 14.12
C GLN A 482 18.74 2.72 13.49
N LEU A 483 20.06 2.78 13.46
CA LEU A 483 20.77 3.71 12.60
C LEU A 483 21.98 3.01 12.00
N LYS A 484 21.89 2.59 10.73
CA LYS A 484 22.87 1.70 10.09
C LYS A 484 23.33 2.24 8.75
N SER A 485 24.56 1.96 8.34
CA SER A 485 24.96 2.19 6.95
C SER A 485 24.29 1.17 6.03
N SER A 486 23.99 1.56 4.79
CA SER A 486 23.27 0.72 3.82
C SER A 486 24.01 -0.57 3.46
N ASP A 487 25.33 -0.61 3.64
CA ASP A 487 26.16 -1.81 3.45
C ASP A 487 26.27 -2.69 4.72
N GLY A 488 25.61 -2.31 5.80
CA GLY A 488 25.61 -3.03 7.09
C GLY A 488 26.93 -2.98 7.84
N ALA A 489 27.93 -2.23 7.36
CA ALA A 489 29.24 -2.17 7.99
C ALA A 489 29.24 -1.39 9.33
N TYR A 490 28.26 -0.51 9.53
CA TYR A 490 28.11 0.31 10.73
C TYR A 490 26.71 0.17 11.33
N ASP A 491 26.67 -0.08 12.63
CA ASP A 491 25.47 0.07 13.46
C ASP A 491 25.75 1.14 14.52
N CYS A 492 25.16 2.32 14.32
CA CYS A 492 25.37 3.53 15.09
C CYS A 492 24.22 3.79 16.07
N THR A 493 23.35 2.81 16.30
CA THR A 493 22.09 3.01 17.05
C THR A 493 22.32 3.51 18.47
N ASN A 494 23.33 2.98 19.16
CA ASN A 494 23.63 3.36 20.54
C ASN A 494 24.21 4.77 20.63
N GLU A 495 25.16 5.09 19.74
CA GLU A 495 25.80 6.40 19.63
C GLU A 495 24.77 7.47 19.26
N ALA A 496 23.84 7.16 18.36
CA ALA A 496 22.74 8.04 17.97
C ALA A 496 21.83 8.36 19.17
N ASN A 497 21.47 7.36 19.97
CA ASN A 497 20.65 7.55 21.17
C ASN A 497 21.39 8.33 22.27
N ASN A 498 22.69 8.10 22.44
CA ASN A 498 23.52 8.90 23.36
C ASN A 498 23.58 10.36 22.92
N ALA A 499 23.76 10.61 21.63
CA ALA A 499 23.77 11.96 21.05
C ALA A 499 22.39 12.65 21.16
N LEU A 500 21.30 11.90 20.94
CA LEU A 500 19.94 12.39 21.13
C LEU A 500 19.67 12.75 22.59
N ALA A 501 20.10 11.91 23.54
CA ALA A 501 19.98 12.21 24.97
C ALA A 501 20.77 13.46 25.37
N ALA A 502 21.99 13.63 24.83
CA ALA A 502 22.80 14.82 25.03
C ALA A 502 22.12 16.06 24.44
N LEU A 503 21.56 15.96 23.23
CA LEU A 503 20.81 17.04 22.59
C LEU A 503 19.57 17.41 23.42
N LYS A 504 18.76 16.42 23.81
CA LYS A 504 17.56 16.61 24.63
C LYS A 504 17.86 17.30 25.96
N ALA A 505 19.02 17.02 26.57
CA ALA A 505 19.45 17.69 27.80
C ALA A 505 19.78 19.18 27.62
N THR A 506 20.01 19.65 26.38
CA THR A 506 20.27 21.06 26.07
C THR A 506 19.01 21.88 25.77
N ILE A 507 17.84 21.26 25.87
CA ILE A 507 16.59 21.77 25.31
C ILE A 507 15.54 21.96 26.41
N ASP A 508 14.76 23.03 26.30
CA ASP A 508 13.72 23.40 27.27
C ASP A 508 12.35 23.66 26.60
N GLU A 509 11.41 24.18 27.39
CA GLU A 509 10.05 24.47 26.92
C GLU A 509 10.01 25.49 25.76
N THR A 510 11.03 26.35 25.64
CA THR A 510 11.15 27.39 24.60
C THR A 510 11.70 26.89 23.27
N TYR A 511 12.03 25.59 23.19
CA TYR A 511 12.52 24.97 21.96
C TYR A 511 11.64 25.24 20.75
N VAL A 512 12.26 25.70 19.68
CA VAL A 512 11.65 25.88 18.37
C VAL A 512 11.95 24.64 17.53
N SER A 513 10.93 24.02 16.95
CA SER A 513 11.13 22.82 16.12
C SER A 513 12.17 23.10 15.01
N LEU A 514 13.04 22.13 14.75
CA LEU A 514 14.14 22.19 13.78
C LEU A 514 15.21 23.27 14.07
N SER A 515 15.27 23.81 15.29
CA SER A 515 16.34 24.72 15.72
C SER A 515 17.61 24.02 16.22
N ALA A 516 17.65 22.68 16.13
CA ALA A 516 18.82 21.88 16.46
C ALA A 516 19.08 20.80 15.41
N GLN A 517 20.31 20.27 15.43
CA GLN A 517 20.74 19.21 14.54
C GLN A 517 21.68 18.20 15.24
N LEU A 518 21.69 16.98 14.72
CA LEU A 518 22.74 15.97 14.90
C LEU A 518 23.42 15.73 13.56
N LYS A 519 24.75 15.74 13.51
CA LYS A 519 25.53 15.40 12.33
C LYS A 519 26.18 14.04 12.51
N LEU A 520 25.79 13.08 11.68
CA LEU A 520 26.42 11.76 11.60
C LEU A 520 27.68 11.83 10.73
N THR A 521 28.81 11.39 11.27
CA THR A 521 30.05 11.13 10.54
C THR A 521 30.59 9.73 10.85
N LEU A 522 31.17 9.07 9.85
CA LEU A 522 31.80 7.76 9.99
C LEU A 522 33.31 7.90 9.82
N SER A 523 34.08 7.43 10.79
CA SER A 523 35.55 7.39 10.69
C SER A 523 36.08 6.12 11.36
N GLU A 524 36.99 5.41 10.70
CA GLU A 524 37.77 4.32 11.30
C GLU A 524 36.93 3.28 12.06
N ASN A 525 35.82 2.80 11.47
CA ASN A 525 34.86 1.87 12.12
C ASN A 525 34.13 2.43 13.35
N THR A 526 34.06 3.75 13.53
CA THR A 526 33.32 4.41 14.61
C THR A 526 32.27 5.38 14.08
N CYS A 527 31.12 5.40 14.72
CA CYS A 527 30.06 6.37 14.50
C CYS A 527 30.27 7.57 15.42
N SER A 528 30.30 8.77 14.85
CA SER A 528 30.43 10.02 15.60
C SER A 528 29.27 10.95 15.32
N PHE A 529 28.83 11.64 16.38
CA PHE A 529 27.73 12.58 16.32
C PHE A 529 28.16 13.93 16.90
N GLU A 530 27.98 14.98 16.12
CA GLU A 530 28.09 16.36 16.61
C GLU A 530 26.68 16.93 16.75
N HIS A 531 26.30 17.35 17.96
CA HIS A 531 25.06 18.09 18.18
C HIS A 531 25.33 19.58 18.20
N GLY A 532 24.40 20.37 17.68
CA GLY A 532 24.56 21.82 17.66
C GLY A 532 23.30 22.59 17.27
N PRO A 533 23.35 23.92 17.39
CA PRO A 533 22.26 24.77 16.92
C PRO A 533 22.11 24.61 15.40
N HIS A 534 20.86 24.71 14.96
CA HIS A 534 20.49 24.80 13.57
C HIS A 534 19.65 26.07 13.44
N THR A 535 19.88 26.88 12.41
CA THR A 535 19.01 28.04 12.17
C THR A 535 17.66 27.49 11.70
N PRO A 536 16.59 27.56 12.52
CA PRO A 536 15.28 27.12 12.04
C PRO A 536 14.91 27.98 10.82
N PRO A 537 14.25 27.40 9.81
CA PRO A 537 13.75 28.19 8.70
C PRO A 537 12.86 29.32 9.26
N PRO A 538 12.96 30.55 8.72
CA PRO A 538 12.11 31.65 9.17
C PRO A 538 10.63 31.25 9.06
N PRO A 539 9.75 31.72 9.98
CA PRO A 539 8.34 31.42 9.91
C PRO A 539 7.79 31.77 8.53
N VAL A 540 7.21 30.80 7.87
CA VAL A 540 6.68 30.99 6.53
C VAL A 540 5.35 31.73 6.62
N GLN A 541 5.21 32.77 5.82
CA GLN A 541 3.98 33.56 5.75
C GLN A 541 2.81 32.69 5.27
N ASP A 542 1.62 32.90 5.82
CA ASP A 542 0.42 32.17 5.42
C ASP A 542 0.22 32.22 3.90
N GLY A 543 0.01 31.04 3.30
CA GLY A 543 -0.16 30.87 1.86
C GLY A 543 1.15 30.70 1.08
N TYR A 544 2.32 30.90 1.69
CA TYR A 544 3.60 30.58 1.07
C TYR A 544 4.00 29.12 1.31
N TRP A 545 4.89 28.63 0.46
CA TRP A 545 5.50 27.31 0.62
C TRP A 545 6.32 27.23 1.91
N ASP A 546 5.84 26.43 2.84
CA ASP A 546 6.51 26.02 4.07
C ASP A 546 7.13 24.63 3.91
N PRO A 547 8.47 24.50 3.96
CA PRO A 547 9.20 23.24 3.84
C PRO A 547 9.06 22.33 5.07
N SER A 548 8.42 22.78 6.15
CA SER A 548 8.17 21.99 7.37
C SER A 548 6.70 21.59 7.53
N LYS A 549 5.82 22.11 6.68
CA LYS A 549 4.38 21.89 6.77
C LYS A 549 3.96 20.67 5.99
N LEU A 550 3.02 19.91 6.54
CA LEU A 550 2.29 18.91 5.78
C LEU A 550 1.16 19.55 4.95
N TYR A 551 1.15 19.25 3.65
CA TYR A 551 0.09 19.57 2.69
C TYR A 551 -0.75 18.33 2.43
N ASN A 552 -1.63 18.04 3.39
CA ASN A 552 -2.41 16.81 3.41
C ASN A 552 -3.69 16.84 2.59
N GLN A 553 -4.03 17.96 1.94
CA GLN A 553 -5.22 18.07 1.10
C GLN A 553 -4.79 18.32 -0.34
N PRO A 554 -5.10 17.42 -1.28
CA PRO A 554 -4.96 17.71 -2.70
C PRO A 554 -5.69 19.00 -3.08
N GLY A 555 -5.07 19.83 -3.92
CA GLY A 555 -5.63 21.11 -4.36
C GLY A 555 -5.26 22.31 -3.48
N GLN A 556 -4.49 22.12 -2.41
CA GLN A 556 -3.90 23.21 -1.64
C GLN A 556 -2.96 24.03 -2.53
N ILE A 557 -3.11 25.35 -2.42
CA ILE A 557 -2.33 26.33 -3.18
C ILE A 557 -1.28 26.94 -2.27
N VAL A 558 -0.05 27.01 -2.76
CA VAL A 558 1.09 27.67 -2.11
C VAL A 558 1.77 28.63 -3.07
N ILE A 559 2.39 29.68 -2.53
CA ILE A 559 3.25 30.60 -3.28
C ILE A 559 4.70 30.20 -3.00
N ASP A 560 5.48 29.88 -4.04
CA ASP A 560 6.93 29.75 -3.87
C ASP A 560 7.54 31.15 -3.67
N ALA A 561 8.23 31.34 -2.56
CA ALA A 561 8.90 32.60 -2.28
C ALA A 561 10.08 32.85 -3.23
N LEU A 562 10.66 31.84 -3.90
CA LEU A 562 11.83 32.02 -4.78
C LEU A 562 11.47 32.51 -6.18
N ASP A 563 10.43 31.95 -6.80
CA ASP A 563 9.99 32.35 -8.14
C ASP A 563 8.69 33.18 -8.16
N CYS A 564 8.05 33.36 -6.99
CA CYS A 564 6.78 34.07 -6.82
C CYS A 564 5.60 33.49 -7.61
N HIS A 565 5.57 32.20 -7.95
CA HIS A 565 4.41 31.58 -8.58
C HIS A 565 3.56 30.78 -7.61
N GLU A 566 2.29 30.63 -8.00
CA GLU A 566 1.35 29.77 -7.30
C GLU A 566 1.43 28.35 -7.83
N TYR A 567 1.48 27.42 -6.90
CA TYR A 567 1.53 25.99 -7.14
C TYR A 567 0.40 25.31 -6.38
N LYS A 568 -0.25 24.38 -7.03
CA LYS A 568 -1.31 23.54 -6.47
C LYS A 568 -0.77 22.13 -6.31
N ASN A 569 -0.88 21.51 -5.13
CA ASN A 569 -0.53 20.10 -5.02
C ASN A 569 -1.62 19.23 -5.65
N GLU A 570 -1.21 18.16 -6.32
CA GLU A 570 -2.08 17.14 -6.86
C GLU A 570 -2.32 16.02 -5.84
N TRP A 571 -1.45 15.85 -4.84
CA TRP A 571 -1.61 14.88 -3.75
C TRP A 571 -0.98 15.34 -2.43
N TYR A 572 -1.19 14.52 -1.41
CA TYR A 572 -0.57 14.64 -0.09
C TYR A 572 0.95 14.82 -0.17
N ILE A 573 1.51 15.87 0.41
CA ILE A 573 2.97 16.05 0.49
C ILE A 573 3.44 16.71 1.79
N VAL A 574 4.43 16.14 2.48
CA VAL A 574 5.21 16.83 3.51
C VAL A 574 6.14 17.83 2.86
N GLY A 575 6.26 18.98 3.51
CA GLY A 575 7.18 20.02 3.14
C GLY A 575 8.60 19.50 2.89
N GLY A 576 9.35 20.28 2.13
CA GLY A 576 10.70 19.94 1.73
C GLY A 576 11.17 20.94 0.69
N ASN A 577 11.64 20.45 -0.44
CA ASN A 577 12.02 21.32 -1.55
C ASN A 577 10.84 22.13 -2.06
N ALA A 578 11.10 23.40 -2.34
CA ALA A 578 10.10 24.29 -2.88
C ALA A 578 9.56 23.79 -4.22
N PRO A 579 8.24 23.96 -4.47
CA PRO A 579 7.71 23.78 -5.80
C PRO A 579 8.42 24.71 -6.77
N SER A 580 8.60 24.25 -8.00
CA SER A 580 9.32 25.00 -9.02
C SER A 580 8.70 24.77 -10.38
N LYS A 581 9.08 25.60 -11.35
CA LYS A 581 8.68 25.40 -12.75
C LYS A 581 9.04 24.00 -13.24
N VAL A 582 10.25 23.53 -12.92
CA VAL A 582 10.72 22.19 -13.31
C VAL A 582 9.83 21.11 -12.68
N PHE A 583 9.59 21.18 -11.36
CA PHE A 583 8.68 20.26 -10.67
C PHE A 583 7.25 20.30 -11.21
N SER A 584 6.80 21.46 -11.69
CA SER A 584 5.46 21.60 -12.27
C SER A 584 5.31 21.11 -13.68
N GLN A 585 6.43 21.00 -14.40
CA GLN A 585 6.50 20.47 -15.76
C GLN A 585 6.77 18.98 -15.76
N ASP A 586 7.27 18.44 -14.65
CA ASP A 586 7.24 17.01 -14.40
C ASP A 586 5.77 16.55 -14.43
N PRO A 587 5.38 15.70 -15.40
CA PRO A 587 4.01 15.19 -15.51
C PRO A 587 3.52 14.51 -14.22
N TRP A 588 4.46 14.16 -13.35
CA TRP A 588 4.26 13.37 -12.14
C TRP A 588 4.92 13.98 -10.90
N GLY A 589 5.35 15.24 -10.98
CA GLY A 589 5.64 16.02 -9.79
C GLY A 589 4.35 16.25 -9.00
N VAL A 590 4.43 16.47 -7.69
CA VAL A 590 3.23 16.75 -6.88
C VAL A 590 2.63 18.13 -7.15
N TRP A 591 3.44 19.09 -7.60
CA TRP A 591 3.03 20.48 -7.73
C TRP A 591 2.67 20.81 -9.16
N ARG A 592 1.57 21.54 -9.38
CA ARG A 592 1.19 22.10 -10.68
C ARG A 592 1.15 23.60 -10.59
N ARG A 593 1.88 24.27 -11.47
CA ARG A 593 1.86 25.74 -11.53
C ARG A 593 0.51 26.21 -12.04
N ILE A 594 -0.12 27.11 -11.31
CA ILE A 594 -1.48 27.57 -11.59
C ILE A 594 -1.49 28.71 -12.60
N SER A 595 -0.43 29.53 -12.60
CA SER A 595 -0.37 30.74 -13.42
C SER A 595 1.03 31.00 -13.97
N GLU A 596 1.09 31.51 -15.20
CA GLU A 596 2.36 31.96 -15.79
C GLU A 596 2.85 33.31 -15.23
N ARG A 597 1.95 34.07 -14.60
CA ARG A 597 2.29 35.38 -14.02
C ARG A 597 2.70 35.20 -12.56
N PRO A 598 3.78 35.85 -12.09
CA PRO A 598 4.11 35.84 -10.67
C PRO A 598 3.00 36.49 -9.84
N ASN A 599 2.74 35.95 -8.66
CA ASN A 599 1.85 36.50 -7.66
C ASN A 599 2.35 37.90 -7.24
N SER A 600 1.47 38.89 -7.37
CA SER A 600 1.79 40.29 -7.14
C SER A 600 2.14 40.61 -5.68
N ALA A 601 1.59 39.87 -4.72
CA ALA A 601 1.91 40.05 -3.30
C ALA A 601 3.35 39.59 -3.00
N CYS A 602 3.78 38.46 -3.56
CA CYS A 602 5.17 38.00 -3.44
C CYS A 602 6.17 38.97 -4.08
N LEU A 603 5.83 39.55 -5.23
CA LEU A 603 6.67 40.58 -5.85
C LEU A 603 6.78 41.85 -4.99
N SER A 604 5.71 42.26 -4.29
CA SER A 604 5.77 43.39 -3.35
C SER A 604 6.56 43.05 -2.09
N ASP A 605 6.46 41.82 -1.60
CA ASP A 605 7.17 41.37 -0.39
C ASP A 605 8.69 41.25 -0.63
N LYS A 606 9.11 40.95 -1.88
CA LYS A 606 10.52 40.94 -2.31
C LYS A 606 11.16 42.31 -2.49
N ASN A 607 10.37 43.38 -2.56
CA ASN A 607 10.87 44.73 -2.65
C ASN A 607 10.65 45.47 -1.32
N PRO A 608 11.47 45.20 -0.30
CA PRO A 608 11.62 46.16 0.76
C PRO A 608 12.41 47.34 0.18
N SER A 609 11.75 48.49 0.12
CA SER A 609 12.40 49.80 -0.03
C SER A 609 13.56 49.98 0.95
#